data_AF-A0A6J7EMU5-F1
#
_entry.id   AF-A0A6J7EMU5-F1
#
_cell.length_a   1.000
_cell.length_b   1.000
_cell.length_c   1.000
_cell.angle_alpha   90.00
_cell.angle_beta   90.00
_cell.angle_gamma   90.00
#
_symmetry.space_group_name_H-M   'P 1'
#
loop_
_entity.id
_entity.type
_entity.pdbx_description
1 polymer ?
#
loop_
_entity_poly.entity_id
_entity_poly.type
_entity_poly.pdbx_seq_one_letter_code
_entity_poly.pdbx_strand_id
1 'polypeptide(L)'
;MDADVLDGIIKDPNPKSKSSEIEIKILRRLKAHQGKKEFVALGERLENLRERHAQGLLLSIDYLKALTDLAKDLVAAERAVEPEEDKNQGKAALTELFESTKTADTPIIVERIVNDIDEIVDQVRFPDWQQTHAGEKLVKQALRKTLLKYKLHKDQELFENAYGYIRQYY
;
A
#
# COMPACT_ATOMS: atom_id res chain seq x y z
N MET A 1 8.08 -1.89 -4.60
CA MET A 1 8.21 -1.56 -6.04
C MET A 1 9.62 -1.11 -6.34
N ASP A 2 10.45 -2.12 -6.47
CA ASP A 2 11.91 -2.10 -6.47
C ASP A 2 12.51 -1.47 -7.71
N ALA A 3 13.70 -0.89 -7.55
CA ALA A 3 14.55 -0.40 -8.62
C ALA A 3 14.78 -1.45 -9.73
N ASP A 4 14.56 -2.74 -9.44
CA ASP A 4 14.67 -3.85 -10.39
C ASP A 4 13.58 -3.87 -11.48
N VAL A 5 12.39 -3.28 -11.24
CA VAL A 5 11.35 -3.17 -12.28
C VAL A 5 11.65 -2.01 -13.24
N LEU A 6 12.38 -0.99 -12.76
CA LEU A 6 12.81 0.15 -13.56
C LEU A 6 13.93 -0.24 -14.55
N ASP A 7 14.84 -1.12 -14.13
CA ASP A 7 15.95 -1.60 -14.98
C ASP A 7 15.49 -2.55 -16.10
N GLY A 8 14.38 -3.27 -15.89
CA GLY A 8 13.77 -4.13 -16.92
C GLY A 8 13.08 -3.37 -18.06
N ILE A 9 12.61 -2.14 -17.80
CA ILE A 9 11.88 -1.31 -18.78
C ILE A 9 12.83 -0.58 -19.74
N ILE A 10 14.05 -0.28 -19.31
CA ILE A 10 15.06 0.43 -20.13
C ILE A 10 15.62 -0.46 -21.26
N LYS A 11 15.47 -1.78 -21.17
CA LYS A 11 15.99 -2.76 -22.15
C LYS A 11 15.02 -3.14 -23.28
N ASP A 12 13.80 -2.60 -23.29
CA ASP A 12 12.76 -2.93 -24.27
C ASP A 12 12.94 -2.11 -25.57
N PRO A 13 13.03 -2.73 -26.77
CA PRO A 13 13.33 -2.03 -28.02
C PRO A 13 12.26 -1.03 -28.50
N ASN A 14 11.10 -0.92 -27.84
CA ASN A 14 10.02 -0.01 -28.26
C ASN A 14 9.58 0.99 -27.16
N PRO A 15 10.24 2.15 -27.05
CA PRO A 15 9.93 3.17 -26.03
C PRO A 15 8.52 3.77 -26.14
N LYS A 16 7.87 3.69 -27.32
CA LYS A 16 6.51 4.22 -27.53
C LYS A 16 5.43 3.36 -26.88
N SER A 17 5.52 2.03 -27.01
CA SER A 17 4.54 1.13 -26.36
C SER A 17 4.65 1.21 -24.85
N LYS A 18 5.86 1.27 -24.31
CA LYS A 18 6.10 1.41 -22.86
C LYS A 18 5.59 2.71 -22.29
N SER A 19 5.78 3.82 -22.99
CA SER A 19 5.25 5.13 -22.56
C SER A 19 3.73 5.08 -22.39
N SER A 20 3.02 4.47 -23.35
CA SER A 20 1.55 4.31 -23.31
C SER A 20 1.08 3.44 -22.12
N GLU A 21 1.77 2.32 -21.85
CA GLU A 21 1.45 1.47 -20.70
C GLU A 21 1.58 2.20 -19.37
N ILE A 22 2.67 2.97 -19.20
CA ILE A 22 2.94 3.74 -17.98
C ILE A 22 1.89 4.83 -17.80
N GLU A 23 1.55 5.54 -18.88
CA GLU A 23 0.55 6.60 -18.89
C GLU A 23 -0.85 6.09 -18.45
N ILE A 24 -1.29 4.94 -18.96
CA ILE A 24 -2.55 4.31 -18.55
C ILE A 24 -2.55 3.98 -17.05
N LYS A 25 -1.42 3.49 -16.52
CA LYS A 25 -1.28 3.17 -15.10
C LYS A 25 -1.32 4.43 -14.23
N ILE A 26 -0.61 5.49 -14.62
CA ILE A 26 -0.61 6.79 -13.92
C ILE A 26 -2.03 7.36 -13.89
N LEU A 27 -2.73 7.39 -15.03
CA LEU A 27 -4.11 7.90 -15.12
C LEU A 27 -5.08 7.14 -14.21
N ARG A 28 -4.96 5.81 -14.15
CA ARG A 28 -5.80 4.98 -13.27
C ARG A 28 -5.58 5.34 -11.80
N ARG A 29 -4.32 5.50 -11.38
CA ARG A 29 -3.93 5.86 -10.01
C ARG A 29 -4.35 7.28 -9.64
N LEU A 30 -4.17 8.26 -10.52
CA LEU A 30 -4.65 9.62 -10.33
C LEU A 30 -6.17 9.69 -10.18
N LYS A 31 -6.91 8.90 -10.96
CA LYS A 31 -8.37 8.81 -10.84
C LYS A 31 -8.82 8.19 -9.51
N ALA A 32 -8.07 7.24 -8.96
CA ALA A 32 -8.37 6.67 -7.64
C ALA A 32 -8.22 7.71 -6.50
N HIS A 33 -7.37 8.72 -6.70
CA HIS A 33 -7.07 9.77 -5.70
C HIS A 33 -7.67 11.13 -6.07
N GLN A 34 -8.75 11.14 -6.85
CA GLN A 34 -9.35 12.36 -7.38
C GLN A 34 -9.87 13.26 -6.25
N GLY A 35 -9.47 14.54 -6.27
CA GLY A 35 -9.88 15.55 -5.27
C GLY A 35 -8.83 15.87 -4.20
N LYS A 36 -7.73 15.10 -4.10
CA LYS A 36 -6.60 15.42 -3.22
C LYS A 36 -5.65 16.40 -3.94
N LYS A 37 -5.30 17.53 -3.29
CA LYS A 37 -4.53 18.64 -3.90
C LYS A 37 -3.18 18.20 -4.50
N GLU A 38 -2.50 17.25 -3.84
CA GLU A 38 -1.20 16.74 -4.29
C GLU A 38 -1.29 15.94 -5.61
N PHE A 39 -2.40 15.24 -5.83
CA PHE A 39 -2.63 14.44 -7.03
C PHE A 39 -3.09 15.30 -8.22
N VAL A 40 -3.68 16.47 -7.97
CA VAL A 40 -4.03 17.44 -9.03
C VAL A 40 -2.77 17.95 -9.72
N ALA A 41 -1.73 18.34 -8.95
CA ALA A 41 -0.47 18.83 -9.51
C ALA A 41 0.26 17.75 -10.34
N LEU A 42 0.21 16.48 -9.90
CA LEU A 42 0.76 15.36 -10.66
C LEU A 42 -0.02 15.10 -11.97
N GLY A 43 -1.33 15.31 -11.97
CA GLY A 43 -2.17 15.25 -13.17
C GLY A 43 -1.84 16.36 -14.19
N GLU A 44 -1.67 17.60 -13.73
CA GLU A 44 -1.26 18.72 -14.59
C GLU A 44 0.12 18.47 -15.23
N ARG A 45 1.05 17.90 -14.46
CA ARG A 45 2.37 17.52 -14.97
C ARG A 45 2.31 16.42 -16.03
N LEU A 46 1.42 15.44 -15.87
CA LEU A 46 1.19 14.41 -16.89
C LEU A 46 0.70 15.03 -18.21
N GLU A 47 -0.26 15.94 -18.14
CA GLU A 47 -0.83 16.58 -19.34
C GLU A 47 0.22 17.42 -20.07
N ASN A 48 1.05 18.18 -19.34
CA ASN A 48 2.14 18.94 -19.93
C ASN A 48 3.15 18.05 -20.68
N LEU A 49 3.47 16.88 -20.12
CA LEU A 49 4.36 15.91 -20.77
C LEU A 49 3.74 15.35 -22.06
N ARG A 50 2.43 15.02 -22.04
CA ARG A 50 1.69 14.57 -23.22
C ARG A 50 1.70 15.63 -24.32
N GLU A 51 1.37 16.87 -24.00
CA GLU A 51 1.32 17.97 -24.97
C GLU A 51 2.69 18.19 -25.63
N ARG A 52 3.76 18.24 -24.83
CA ARG A 52 5.13 18.44 -25.35
C ARG A 52 5.58 17.29 -26.23
N HIS A 53 5.25 16.05 -25.88
CA HIS A 53 5.55 14.89 -26.72
C HIS A 53 4.72 14.90 -28.02
N ALA A 54 3.42 15.26 -27.94
CA ALA A 54 2.55 15.37 -29.12
C ALA A 54 3.00 16.47 -30.10
N GLN A 55 3.54 17.57 -29.58
CA GLN A 55 4.10 18.67 -30.38
C GLN A 55 5.51 18.36 -30.93
N GLY A 56 6.08 17.20 -30.60
CA GLY A 56 7.45 16.85 -30.99
C GLY A 56 8.55 17.63 -30.25
N LEU A 57 8.18 18.39 -29.21
CA LEU A 57 9.09 19.15 -28.34
C LEU A 57 9.81 18.25 -27.31
N LEU A 58 9.42 16.98 -27.23
CA LEU A 58 9.99 16.00 -26.33
C LEU A 58 10.23 14.69 -27.10
N LEU A 59 11.46 14.20 -27.09
CA LEU A 59 11.81 12.93 -27.72
C LEU A 59 11.17 11.76 -26.96
N SER A 60 10.85 10.67 -27.64
CA SER A 60 10.16 9.53 -27.01
C SER A 60 10.96 8.88 -25.87
N ILE A 61 12.30 8.93 -25.92
CA ILE A 61 13.16 8.45 -24.81
C ILE A 61 13.05 9.37 -23.60
N ASP A 62 13.03 10.69 -23.81
CA ASP A 62 12.93 11.67 -22.72
C ASP A 62 11.51 11.71 -22.14
N TYR A 63 10.50 11.48 -22.97
CA TYR A 63 9.12 11.27 -22.52
C TYR A 63 9.00 10.03 -21.64
N LEU A 64 9.59 8.91 -22.05
CA LEU A 64 9.60 7.69 -21.24
C LEU A 64 10.27 7.90 -19.87
N LYS A 65 11.42 8.58 -19.84
CA LYS A 65 12.11 8.93 -18.58
C LYS A 65 11.24 9.83 -17.69
N ALA A 66 10.65 10.87 -18.27
CA ALA A 66 9.80 11.80 -17.54
C ALA A 66 8.54 11.13 -16.98
N LEU A 67 7.91 10.22 -17.73
CA LEU A 67 6.80 9.39 -17.25
C LEU A 67 7.23 8.47 -16.10
N THR A 68 8.42 7.90 -16.20
CA THR A 68 8.97 7.02 -15.17
C THR A 68 9.23 7.77 -13.86
N ASP A 69 9.75 8.99 -13.94
CA ASP A 69 9.95 9.84 -12.77
C ASP A 69 8.62 10.33 -12.18
N LEU A 70 7.65 10.69 -13.03
CA LEU A 70 6.30 11.02 -12.58
C LEU A 70 5.63 9.84 -11.87
N ALA A 71 5.84 8.61 -12.34
CA ALA A 71 5.33 7.41 -11.68
C ALA A 71 5.95 7.21 -10.27
N LYS A 72 7.24 7.54 -10.09
CA LYS A 72 7.87 7.50 -8.76
C LYS A 72 7.28 8.55 -7.83
N ASP A 73 7.12 9.78 -8.31
CA ASP A 73 6.54 10.88 -7.53
C ASP A 73 5.09 10.56 -7.12
N LEU A 74 4.32 9.93 -8.02
CA LEU A 74 2.97 9.47 -7.72
C LEU A 74 2.96 8.39 -6.64
N VAL A 75 3.83 7.39 -6.73
CA VAL A 75 3.95 6.35 -5.69
C VAL A 75 4.43 6.95 -4.36
N ALA A 76 5.29 7.96 -4.38
CA ALA A 76 5.71 8.66 -3.17
C ALA A 76 4.55 9.46 -2.53
N ALA A 77 3.72 10.13 -3.34
CA ALA A 77 2.53 10.84 -2.87
C ALA A 77 1.47 9.87 -2.34
N GLU A 78 1.21 8.74 -3.03
CA GLU A 78 0.35 7.66 -2.54
C GLU A 78 0.84 7.18 -1.17
N ARG A 79 2.13 6.87 -1.04
CA ARG A 79 2.75 6.46 0.24
C ARG A 79 2.79 7.53 1.31
N ALA A 80 2.63 8.80 0.99
CA ALA A 80 2.55 9.87 1.99
C ALA A 80 1.12 10.04 2.52
N VAL A 81 0.13 9.64 1.72
CA VAL A 81 -1.29 9.85 2.00
C VAL A 81 -1.99 8.57 2.47
N GLU A 82 -1.59 7.39 2.01
CA GLU A 82 -2.10 6.06 2.43
C GLU A 82 -1.69 5.62 3.87
N PRO A 83 -0.54 5.98 4.47
CA PRO A 83 -0.09 5.34 5.71
C PRO A 83 -0.84 5.78 6.96
N GLU A 84 -1.58 6.90 6.93
CA GLU A 84 -2.38 7.35 8.08
C GLU A 84 -3.86 6.96 7.99
N GLU A 85 -4.45 6.96 6.79
CA GLU A 85 -5.86 6.62 6.61
C GLU A 85 -6.10 5.11 6.77
N ASP A 86 -5.24 4.25 6.19
CA ASP A 86 -5.40 2.80 6.27
C ASP A 86 -5.01 2.23 7.65
N LYS A 87 -3.98 2.79 8.31
CA LYS A 87 -3.61 2.41 9.69
C LYS A 87 -4.73 2.70 10.68
N ASN A 88 -5.34 3.89 10.60
CA ASN A 88 -6.43 4.27 11.50
C ASN A 88 -7.66 3.39 11.27
N GLN A 89 -7.97 3.04 10.01
CA GLN A 89 -9.06 2.12 9.68
C GLN A 89 -8.78 0.69 10.15
N GLY A 90 -7.57 0.18 9.95
CA GLY A 90 -7.15 -1.14 10.42
C GLY A 90 -7.18 -1.25 11.94
N LYS A 91 -6.73 -0.21 12.66
CA LYS A 91 -6.80 -0.13 14.12
C LYS A 91 -8.23 -0.07 14.65
N ALA A 92 -9.10 0.71 14.01
CA ALA A 92 -10.52 0.80 14.35
C ALA A 92 -11.23 -0.54 14.14
N ALA A 93 -10.98 -1.22 13.01
CA ALA A 93 -11.58 -2.52 12.70
C ALA A 93 -11.12 -3.62 13.66
N LEU A 94 -9.83 -3.63 14.04
CA LEU A 94 -9.34 -4.53 15.09
C LEU A 94 -10.02 -4.24 16.43
N THR A 95 -10.21 -2.97 16.79
CA THR A 95 -10.89 -2.58 18.03
C THR A 95 -12.33 -3.11 18.07
N GLU A 96 -13.10 -2.91 17.00
CA GLU A 96 -14.48 -3.42 16.89
C GLU A 96 -14.55 -4.96 16.95
N LEU A 97 -13.59 -5.66 16.32
CA LEU A 97 -13.51 -7.11 16.36
C LEU A 97 -13.26 -7.64 17.78
N PHE A 98 -12.31 -7.05 18.52
CA PHE A 98 -11.96 -7.49 19.86
C PHE A 98 -12.97 -7.04 20.93
N GLU A 99 -13.71 -5.97 20.70
CA GLU A 99 -14.86 -5.57 21.52
C GLU A 99 -16.06 -6.52 21.34
N SER A 100 -16.33 -6.98 20.11
CA SER A 100 -17.44 -7.90 19.82
C SER A 100 -17.20 -9.35 20.25
N THR A 101 -15.95 -9.76 20.43
CA THR A 101 -15.57 -11.13 20.80
C THR A 101 -15.44 -11.39 22.31
N LYS A 102 -15.60 -10.37 23.18
CA LYS A 102 -15.43 -10.55 24.64
C LYS A 102 -16.70 -10.52 25.48
N THR A 103 -16.91 -11.64 26.16
CA THR A 103 -17.63 -11.75 27.44
C THR A 103 -16.68 -11.45 28.61
N ALA A 104 -17.10 -10.55 29.49
CA ALA A 104 -16.69 -10.32 30.89
C ALA A 104 -15.32 -9.73 31.29
N ASP A 105 -14.20 -9.84 30.55
CA ASP A 105 -12.89 -9.33 31.05
C ASP A 105 -12.34 -8.07 30.33
N THR A 106 -12.70 -6.94 30.94
CA THR A 106 -12.17 -5.55 30.95
C THR A 106 -11.74 -4.89 29.61
N PRO A 107 -12.34 -3.73 29.22
CA PRO A 107 -12.00 -2.94 28.02
C PRO A 107 -10.51 -2.62 27.85
N ILE A 108 -9.79 -2.43 28.96
CA ILE A 108 -8.35 -2.10 29.00
C ILE A 108 -7.49 -3.17 28.31
N ILE A 109 -7.95 -4.43 28.27
CA ILE A 109 -7.19 -5.52 27.64
C ILE A 109 -7.30 -5.45 26.12
N VAL A 110 -8.43 -4.98 25.57
CA VAL A 110 -8.67 -4.89 24.13
C VAL A 110 -7.75 -3.86 23.48
N GLU A 111 -7.73 -2.64 24.01
CA GLU A 111 -6.87 -1.57 23.51
C GLU A 111 -5.38 -1.98 23.51
N ARG A 112 -4.93 -2.69 24.54
CA ARG A 112 -3.56 -3.22 24.62
C ARG A 112 -3.28 -4.28 23.55
N ILE A 113 -4.22 -5.19 23.29
CA ILE A 113 -4.06 -6.20 22.24
C ILE A 113 -3.96 -5.54 20.86
N VAL A 114 -4.85 -4.60 20.57
CA VAL A 114 -4.87 -3.89 19.29
C VAL A 114 -3.59 -3.09 19.09
N ASN A 115 -3.12 -2.38 20.10
CA ASN A 115 -1.85 -1.65 20.04
C ASN A 115 -0.64 -2.59 19.84
N ASP A 116 -0.58 -3.71 20.56
CA ASP A 116 0.49 -4.70 20.39
C ASP A 116 0.46 -5.31 18.97
N ILE A 117 -0.73 -5.54 18.39
CA ILE A 117 -0.88 -6.05 17.02
C ILE A 117 -0.42 -4.99 16.00
N ASP A 118 -0.86 -3.74 16.14
CA ASP A 118 -0.48 -2.60 15.29
C ASP A 118 1.05 -2.42 15.27
N GLU A 119 1.67 -2.36 16.45
CA GLU A 119 3.13 -2.21 16.57
C GLU A 119 3.89 -3.38 15.93
N ILE A 120 3.43 -4.60 16.15
CA ILE A 120 4.08 -5.80 15.61
C ILE A 120 3.94 -5.83 14.09
N VAL A 121 2.74 -5.55 13.56
CA VAL A 121 2.52 -5.50 12.11
C VAL A 121 3.38 -4.41 11.49
N ASP A 122 3.51 -3.24 12.11
CA ASP A 122 4.37 -2.16 11.61
C ASP A 122 5.86 -2.56 11.59
N GLN A 123 6.32 -3.36 12.56
CA GLN A 123 7.70 -3.85 12.63
C GLN A 123 8.00 -4.95 11.61
N VAL A 124 7.06 -5.86 11.32
CA VAL A 124 7.28 -7.00 10.41
C VAL A 124 6.81 -6.76 8.98
N ARG A 125 5.96 -5.75 8.73
CA ARG A 125 5.50 -5.45 7.38
C ARG A 125 6.61 -4.84 6.56
N PHE A 126 6.71 -5.29 5.32
CA PHE A 126 7.55 -4.72 4.28
C PHE A 126 6.69 -4.53 3.02
N PRO A 127 7.12 -3.71 2.05
CA PRO A 127 6.34 -3.48 0.84
C PRO A 127 5.94 -4.80 0.17
N ASP A 128 4.69 -4.91 -0.23
CA ASP A 128 4.14 -6.08 -0.95
C ASP A 128 4.21 -7.41 -0.16
N TRP A 129 4.33 -7.37 1.18
CA TRP A 129 4.39 -8.57 2.03
C TRP A 129 3.23 -9.54 1.79
N GLN A 130 2.05 -9.01 1.50
CA GLN A 130 0.81 -9.75 1.20
C GLN A 130 0.90 -10.61 -0.08
N GLN A 131 1.83 -10.30 -0.99
CA GLN A 131 2.01 -11.00 -2.26
C GLN A 131 3.05 -12.12 -2.18
N THR A 132 3.75 -12.26 -1.05
CA THR A 132 4.81 -13.24 -0.86
C THR A 132 4.46 -14.25 0.22
N HIS A 133 4.70 -15.54 -0.03
CA HIS A 133 4.52 -16.57 1.00
C HIS A 133 5.37 -16.35 2.24
N ALA A 134 6.56 -15.75 2.09
CA ALA A 134 7.43 -15.42 3.20
C ALA A 134 6.84 -14.29 4.06
N GLY A 135 6.33 -13.23 3.44
CA GLY A 135 5.67 -12.11 4.13
C GLY A 135 4.40 -12.54 4.85
N GLU A 136 3.51 -13.26 4.16
CA GLU A 136 2.30 -13.80 4.79
C GLU A 136 2.63 -14.69 6.01
N LYS A 137 3.66 -15.54 5.90
CA LYS A 137 4.09 -16.41 7.01
C LYS A 137 4.64 -15.61 8.18
N LEU A 138 5.42 -14.56 7.93
CA LEU A 138 5.98 -13.69 8.96
C LEU A 138 4.87 -12.99 9.76
N VAL A 139 3.91 -12.37 9.07
CA VAL A 139 2.80 -11.67 9.72
C VAL A 139 1.89 -12.64 10.49
N LYS A 140 1.57 -13.81 9.92
CA LYS A 140 0.80 -14.86 10.64
C LYS A 140 1.52 -15.34 11.91
N GLN A 141 2.84 -15.53 11.86
CA GLN A 141 3.63 -15.92 13.03
C GLN A 141 3.66 -14.83 14.09
N ALA A 142 3.81 -13.57 13.66
CA ALA A 142 3.82 -12.42 14.54
C ALA A 142 2.46 -12.27 15.26
N LEU A 143 1.35 -12.30 14.51
CA LEU A 143 -0.01 -12.28 15.06
C LEU A 143 -0.26 -13.43 16.05
N ARG A 144 0.15 -14.68 15.72
CA ARG A 144 0.03 -15.81 16.65
C ARG A 144 0.80 -15.60 17.96
N LYS A 145 2.00 -15.02 17.90
CA LYS A 145 2.79 -14.70 19.10
C LYS A 145 2.10 -13.64 19.95
N THR A 146 1.50 -12.63 19.33
CA THR A 146 0.74 -11.59 20.03
C THR A 146 -0.47 -12.20 20.73
N LEU A 147 -1.31 -12.96 20.03
CA LEU A 147 -2.47 -13.62 20.63
C LEU A 147 -2.10 -14.63 21.72
N LEU A 148 -0.92 -15.26 21.63
CA LEU A 148 -0.41 -16.16 22.66
C LEU A 148 -0.14 -15.42 23.98
N LYS A 149 0.42 -14.20 23.93
CA LYS A 149 0.66 -13.32 25.10
C LYS A 149 -0.62 -13.08 25.91
N TYR A 150 -1.75 -13.02 25.22
CA TYR A 150 -3.08 -12.80 25.81
C TYR A 150 -3.92 -14.08 25.98
N LYS A 151 -3.32 -15.26 25.74
CA LYS A 151 -4.00 -16.57 25.80
C LYS A 151 -5.18 -16.73 24.82
N LEU A 152 -5.27 -15.90 23.78
CA LEU A 152 -6.30 -15.93 22.74
C LEU A 152 -5.92 -16.78 21.52
N HIS A 153 -4.69 -17.30 21.45
CA HIS A 153 -4.18 -18.16 20.38
C HIS A 153 -4.99 -19.43 20.08
N LYS A 154 -5.94 -19.83 20.95
CA LYS A 154 -6.81 -21.00 20.75
C LYS A 154 -8.05 -20.69 19.92
N ASP A 155 -8.37 -19.41 19.77
CA ASP A 155 -9.51 -18.96 18.99
C ASP A 155 -9.08 -18.80 17.52
N GLN A 156 -9.42 -19.81 16.71
CA GLN A 156 -9.07 -19.83 15.30
C GLN A 156 -9.89 -18.80 14.51
N GLU A 157 -11.14 -18.55 14.89
CA GLU A 157 -12.02 -17.60 14.19
C GLU A 157 -11.53 -16.17 14.40
N LEU A 158 -11.19 -15.83 15.65
CA LEU A 158 -10.56 -14.55 15.98
C LEU A 158 -9.24 -14.33 15.24
N PHE A 159 -8.42 -15.39 15.11
CA PHE A 159 -7.16 -15.31 14.38
C PHE A 159 -7.38 -15.02 12.89
N GLU A 160 -8.30 -15.74 12.23
CA GLU A 160 -8.58 -15.55 10.80
C GLU A 160 -9.17 -14.16 10.54
N ASN A 161 -10.08 -13.69 11.40
CA ASN A 161 -10.66 -12.35 11.29
C ASN A 161 -9.59 -11.26 11.47
N ALA A 162 -8.78 -11.33 12.54
CA ALA A 162 -7.71 -10.37 12.77
C ALA A 162 -6.67 -10.37 11.65
N TYR A 163 -6.31 -11.56 11.12
CA TYR A 163 -5.42 -11.66 9.97
C TYR A 163 -6.03 -11.06 8.70
N GLY A 164 -7.34 -11.27 8.48
CA GLY A 164 -8.09 -10.67 7.37
C GLY A 164 -8.03 -9.15 7.40
N TYR A 165 -8.26 -8.54 8.57
CA TYR A 165 -8.14 -7.09 8.76
C TYR A 165 -6.72 -6.59 8.52
N ILE A 166 -5.71 -7.27 9.05
CA ILE A 166 -4.31 -6.90 8.81
C ILE A 166 -3.98 -6.97 7.32
N ARG A 167 -4.42 -8.01 6.62
CA ARG A 167 -4.21 -8.14 5.17
C ARG A 167 -4.95 -7.06 4.37
N GLN A 168 -6.10 -6.58 4.85
CA GLN A 168 -6.90 -5.60 4.13
C GLN A 168 -6.39 -4.17 4.31
N TYR A 169 -5.85 -3.85 5.48
CA TYR A 169 -5.56 -2.47 5.88
C TYR A 169 -4.06 -2.18 6.16
N TYR A 170 -3.15 -3.17 6.08
CA TYR A 170 -1.70 -2.99 6.35
C TYR A 170 -0.77 -3.54 5.29
#